data_AF-A0A9R1RU84-F1
#
_entry.id   AF-A0A9R1RU84-F1
#
_cell.length_a   1.000
_cell.length_b   1.000
_cell.length_c   1.000
_cell.angle_alpha   90.00
_cell.angle_beta   90.00
_cell.angle_gamma   90.00
#
_symmetry.space_group_name_H-M   'P 1'
#
loop_
_entity.id
_entity.type
_entity.pdbx_description
1 polymer ?
#
loop_
_entity_poly.entity_id
_entity_poly.type
_entity_poly.pdbx_seq_one_letter_code
_entity_poly.pdbx_strand_id
1 'polypeptide(L)'
;MAATMTVEEVRKAQRAEGPATVLAIDGHLREVGLTFHLLKDVPGLISKNIERALEEAFKPLGIDDWNSVFWIAHPGGPAILDMVEAKVNLNKERMRATRHVLSEYGNMSSACVLFIMDEMRKRSAEDGHATTGEGMDWGVLFGFGPGLTVETVVLHSVPITAGATA
;
A
#
# COMPACT_ATOMS: atom_id res chain seq x y z
N MET A 1 13.46 3.85 -25.97
CA MET A 1 12.80 5.07 -25.48
C MET A 1 11.72 4.62 -24.51
N ALA A 2 11.92 4.80 -23.21
CA ALA A 2 10.92 4.44 -22.20
C ALA A 2 9.80 5.49 -22.25
N ALA A 3 8.57 5.04 -22.46
CA ALA A 3 7.41 5.92 -22.40
C ALA A 3 7.31 6.49 -20.99
N THR A 4 7.35 7.82 -20.87
CA THR A 4 7.11 8.50 -19.60
C THR A 4 5.62 8.40 -19.31
N MET A 5 5.21 7.43 -18.48
CA MET A 5 3.86 7.41 -17.93
C MET A 5 3.68 8.65 -17.06
N THR A 6 2.59 9.36 -17.29
CA THR A 6 2.24 10.54 -16.50
C THR A 6 1.59 10.13 -15.18
N VAL A 7 1.80 10.91 -14.11
CA VAL A 7 1.20 10.70 -12.78
C VAL A 7 -0.33 10.55 -12.86
N GLU A 8 -0.95 11.14 -13.89
CA GLU A 8 -2.39 11.15 -14.11
C GLU A 8 -2.92 9.85 -14.72
N GLU A 9 -2.09 9.10 -15.46
CA GLU A 9 -2.44 7.77 -16.00
C GLU A 9 -2.46 6.71 -14.91
N VAL A 10 -1.57 6.81 -13.91
CA VAL A 10 -1.58 5.94 -12.72
C VAL A 10 -2.87 6.16 -11.91
N ARG A 11 -3.29 7.41 -11.70
CA ARG A 11 -4.45 7.77 -10.87
C ARG A 11 -5.79 7.25 -11.40
N LYS A 12 -5.93 7.01 -12.71
CA LYS A 12 -7.24 6.70 -13.34
C LYS A 12 -7.67 5.23 -13.21
N ALA A 13 -6.77 4.32 -12.84
CA ALA A 13 -7.01 2.87 -12.85
C ALA A 13 -7.67 2.28 -11.58
N GLN A 14 -8.03 3.10 -10.57
CA GLN A 14 -7.98 2.62 -9.18
C GLN A 14 -9.30 2.62 -8.40
N ARG A 15 -10.44 2.71 -9.09
CA ARG A 15 -11.74 2.66 -8.41
C ARG A 15 -12.42 1.32 -8.66
N ALA A 16 -12.59 0.53 -7.59
CA ALA A 16 -13.48 -0.64 -7.64
C ALA A 16 -14.94 -0.15 -7.53
N GLU A 17 -15.70 -0.25 -8.62
CA GLU A 17 -17.11 0.14 -8.66
C GLU A 17 -18.04 -1.07 -8.50
N GLY A 18 -19.04 -0.99 -7.60
CA GLY A 18 -20.09 -2.00 -7.42
C GLY A 18 -20.96 -1.78 -6.17
N PRO A 19 -22.21 -2.27 -6.13
CA PRO A 19 -23.12 -2.02 -5.00
C PRO A 19 -22.63 -2.59 -3.66
N ALA A 20 -21.84 -3.67 -3.69
CA ALA A 20 -21.27 -4.28 -2.49
C ALA A 20 -20.07 -3.52 -1.91
N THR A 21 -19.39 -2.68 -2.70
CA THR A 21 -18.24 -1.89 -2.22
C THR A 21 -18.74 -0.63 -1.53
N VAL A 22 -19.79 0.03 -2.05
CA VAL A 22 -20.27 1.37 -1.58
C VAL A 22 -20.57 1.44 -0.09
N LEU A 23 -20.96 0.32 0.53
CA LEU A 23 -21.33 0.25 1.96
C LEU A 23 -20.30 -0.50 2.82
N ALA A 24 -19.14 -0.87 2.28
CA ALA A 24 -18.16 -1.67 3.01
C ALA A 24 -17.50 -0.89 4.16
N ILE A 25 -17.24 0.39 3.95
CA ILE A 25 -16.73 1.33 4.94
C ILE A 25 -17.54 2.61 4.76
N ASP A 26 -18.37 2.94 5.75
CA ASP A 26 -19.23 4.12 5.74
C ASP A 26 -18.91 5.03 6.94
N GLY A 27 -19.03 6.33 6.72
CA GLY A 27 -18.77 7.36 7.71
C GLY A 27 -19.88 8.40 7.67
N HIS A 28 -20.57 8.60 8.80
CA HIS A 28 -21.61 9.61 8.90
C HIS A 28 -21.20 10.71 9.88
N LEU A 29 -21.15 11.94 9.38
CA LEU A 29 -21.08 13.11 10.24
C LEU A 29 -22.47 13.42 10.79
N ARG A 30 -22.61 13.35 12.11
CA ARG A 30 -23.85 13.57 12.87
C ARG A 30 -23.59 14.57 14.00
N GLU A 31 -24.64 15.00 14.69
CA GLU A 31 -24.50 15.86 15.88
C GLU A 31 -23.66 15.20 16.99
N VAL A 32 -23.66 13.87 17.04
CA VAL A 32 -22.82 13.06 17.96
C VAL A 32 -21.36 12.93 17.51
N GLY A 33 -20.95 13.64 16.46
CA GLY A 33 -19.64 13.54 15.84
C GLY A 33 -19.62 12.61 14.62
N LEU A 34 -18.44 12.09 14.29
CA LEU A 34 -18.23 11.19 13.16
C LEU A 34 -18.40 9.74 13.62
N THR A 35 -19.39 9.03 13.05
CA THR A 35 -19.61 7.61 13.31
C THR A 35 -19.17 6.77 12.11
N PHE A 36 -18.49 5.66 12.39
CA PHE A 36 -18.00 4.72 11.35
C PHE A 36 -18.74 3.40 11.42
N HIS A 37 -19.08 2.85 10.25
CA HIS A 37 -19.63 1.51 10.09
C HIS A 37 -18.75 0.73 9.12
N LEU A 38 -18.20 -0.40 9.59
CA LEU A 38 -17.35 -1.26 8.78
C LEU A 38 -17.99 -2.64 8.65
N LEU A 39 -18.14 -3.12 7.43
CA LEU A 39 -18.50 -4.52 7.19
C LEU A 39 -17.35 -5.43 7.59
N LYS A 40 -17.67 -6.59 8.16
CA LYS A 40 -16.67 -7.59 8.55
C LYS A 40 -15.84 -8.11 7.37
N ASP A 41 -16.39 -8.10 6.15
CA ASP A 41 -15.76 -8.64 4.95
C ASP A 41 -14.90 -7.62 4.17
N VAL A 42 -14.55 -6.47 4.76
CA VAL A 42 -13.61 -5.52 4.15
C VAL A 42 -12.29 -6.19 3.71
N PRO A 43 -11.64 -7.04 4.54
CA PRO A 43 -10.42 -7.75 4.11
C PRO A 43 -10.62 -8.62 2.86
N GLY A 44 -11.75 -9.33 2.78
CA GLY A 44 -12.07 -10.18 1.64
C GLY A 44 -12.32 -9.39 0.36
N LEU A 45 -12.97 -8.22 0.47
CA LEU A 45 -13.18 -7.31 -0.66
C LEU A 45 -11.87 -6.71 -1.18
N ILE A 46 -10.95 -6.32 -0.29
CA ILE A 46 -9.61 -5.81 -0.68
C ILE A 46 -8.83 -6.92 -1.40
N SER A 47 -8.77 -8.11 -0.80
CA SER A 47 -8.05 -9.27 -1.35
C SER A 47 -8.53 -9.66 -2.75
N LYS A 48 -9.84 -9.59 -3.03
CA LYS A 48 -10.37 -9.91 -4.37
C LYS A 48 -9.93 -8.93 -5.47
N ASN A 49 -9.57 -7.69 -5.11
CA ASN A 49 -9.24 -6.63 -6.07
C ASN A 49 -7.74 -6.33 -6.17
N ILE A 50 -6.94 -6.76 -5.19
CA ILE A 50 -5.51 -6.38 -5.10
C ILE A 50 -4.68 -6.89 -6.28
N GLU A 51 -4.96 -8.11 -6.75
CA GLU A 51 -4.22 -8.76 -7.84
C GLU A 51 -4.40 -8.01 -9.15
N ARG A 52 -5.65 -7.65 -9.50
CA ARG A 52 -5.94 -6.81 -10.67
C ARG A 52 -5.26 -5.45 -10.56
N ALA A 53 -5.27 -4.82 -9.38
CA ALA A 53 -4.64 -3.52 -9.18
C ALA A 53 -3.12 -3.57 -9.38
N LEU A 54 -2.46 -4.66 -8.97
CA LEU A 54 -1.03 -4.89 -9.23
C LEU A 54 -0.78 -5.11 -10.72
N GLU A 55 -1.55 -6.00 -11.36
CA GLU A 55 -1.40 -6.30 -12.79
C GLU A 55 -1.55 -5.03 -13.63
N GLU A 56 -2.56 -4.20 -13.38
CA GLU A 56 -2.78 -2.96 -14.10
C GLU A 56 -1.63 -1.95 -13.88
N ALA A 57 -1.09 -1.88 -12.66
CA ALA A 57 -0.03 -0.96 -12.31
C ALA A 57 1.35 -1.37 -12.87
N PHE A 58 1.66 -2.67 -12.88
CA PHE A 58 3.02 -3.17 -13.18
C PHE A 58 3.16 -3.80 -14.57
N LYS A 59 2.07 -4.15 -15.25
CA LYS A 59 2.12 -4.64 -16.64
C LYS A 59 2.88 -3.71 -17.60
N PRO A 60 2.76 -2.37 -17.54
CA PRO A 60 3.56 -1.47 -18.38
C PRO A 60 5.07 -1.53 -18.09
N LEU A 61 5.45 -1.97 -16.88
CA LEU A 61 6.84 -2.10 -16.42
C LEU A 61 7.41 -3.51 -16.63
N GLY A 62 6.58 -4.47 -17.06
CA GLY A 62 6.99 -5.87 -17.24
C GLY A 62 7.32 -6.60 -15.94
N ILE A 63 6.75 -6.17 -14.82
CA ILE A 63 6.93 -6.79 -13.50
C ILE A 63 5.70 -7.65 -13.17
N ASP A 64 5.94 -8.92 -12.86
CA ASP A 64 4.92 -9.91 -12.49
C ASP A 64 5.25 -10.65 -11.18
N ASP A 65 6.49 -10.56 -10.67
CA ASP A 65 6.88 -11.04 -9.35
C ASP A 65 6.66 -9.97 -8.28
N TRP A 66 5.58 -10.13 -7.51
CA TRP A 66 5.21 -9.23 -6.41
C TRP A 66 6.21 -9.22 -5.24
N ASN A 67 7.11 -10.20 -5.15
CA ASN A 67 8.19 -10.21 -4.15
C ASN A 67 9.42 -9.40 -4.59
N SER A 68 9.51 -9.01 -5.86
CA SER A 68 10.59 -8.19 -6.42
C SER A 68 10.42 -6.68 -6.18
N VAL A 69 9.27 -6.27 -5.63
CA VAL A 69 8.94 -4.87 -5.35
C VAL A 69 8.80 -4.62 -3.85
N PHE A 70 9.08 -3.40 -3.39
CA PHE A 70 8.83 -3.00 -1.99
C PHE A 70 7.36 -2.63 -1.77
N TRP A 71 6.85 -2.83 -0.55
CA TRP A 71 5.42 -2.74 -0.24
C TRP A 71 5.10 -1.75 0.88
N ILE A 72 4.16 -0.85 0.61
CA ILE A 72 3.59 0.08 1.58
C ILE A 72 2.07 -0.09 1.54
N ALA A 73 1.48 -0.83 2.47
CA ALA A 73 0.02 -1.02 2.48
C ALA A 73 -0.61 -0.28 3.65
N HIS A 74 -1.70 0.45 3.43
CA HIS A 74 -2.46 1.07 4.51
C HIS A 74 -2.87 0.01 5.54
N PRO A 75 -2.44 0.11 6.82
CA PRO A 75 -2.66 -0.90 7.83
C PRO A 75 -4.03 -0.71 8.49
N GLY A 76 -5.10 -0.90 7.71
CA GLY A 76 -6.47 -0.75 8.22
C GLY A 76 -6.79 -1.71 9.38
N GLY A 77 -6.12 -2.87 9.39
CA GLY A 77 -6.13 -3.88 10.45
C GLY A 77 -5.31 -5.10 10.05
N PRO A 78 -4.95 -5.99 10.99
CA PRO A 78 -4.06 -7.13 10.71
C PRO A 78 -4.64 -8.10 9.68
N ALA A 79 -5.96 -8.34 9.72
CA ALA A 79 -6.64 -9.24 8.78
C ALA A 79 -6.55 -8.77 7.31
N ILE A 80 -6.46 -7.46 7.06
CA ILE A 80 -6.26 -6.93 5.70
C ILE A 80 -4.86 -7.33 5.21
N LEU A 81 -3.84 -7.15 6.04
CA LEU A 81 -2.45 -7.48 5.70
C LEU A 81 -2.29 -8.98 5.46
N ASP A 82 -2.84 -9.81 6.35
CA ASP A 82 -2.78 -11.27 6.24
C ASP A 82 -3.47 -11.77 4.95
N MET A 83 -4.63 -11.21 4.60
CA MET A 83 -5.35 -11.60 3.38
C MET A 83 -4.68 -11.10 2.10
N VAL A 84 -4.04 -9.92 2.12
CA VAL A 84 -3.26 -9.44 0.98
C VAL A 84 -2.04 -10.31 0.77
N GLU A 85 -1.26 -10.59 1.84
CA GLU A 85 -0.09 -11.46 1.79
C GLU A 85 -0.44 -12.86 1.23
N ALA A 86 -1.50 -13.48 1.77
CA ALA A 86 -1.92 -14.80 1.34
C ALA A 86 -2.40 -14.82 -0.11
N LYS A 87 -3.11 -13.77 -0.55
CA LYS A 87 -3.70 -13.70 -1.89
C LYS A 87 -2.66 -13.61 -3.00
N VAL A 88 -1.58 -12.87 -2.77
CA VAL A 88 -0.52 -12.65 -3.77
C VAL A 88 0.75 -13.44 -3.46
N ASN A 89 0.69 -14.36 -2.50
CA ASN A 89 1.79 -15.18 -2.02
C ASN A 89 3.04 -14.35 -1.69
N LEU A 90 2.83 -13.31 -0.88
CA LEU A 90 3.86 -12.36 -0.49
C LEU A 90 4.72 -12.90 0.64
N ASN A 91 6.04 -12.73 0.53
CA ASN A 91 6.97 -13.00 1.61
C ASN A 91 6.67 -12.08 2.80
N LYS A 92 6.68 -12.64 4.02
CA LYS A 92 6.37 -11.91 5.25
C LYS A 92 7.18 -10.63 5.44
N GLU A 93 8.44 -10.63 5.01
CA GLU A 93 9.34 -9.49 5.11
C GLU A 93 8.84 -8.25 4.33
N ARG A 94 8.06 -8.44 3.25
CA ARG A 94 7.55 -7.31 2.44
C ARG A 94 6.58 -6.42 3.21
N MET A 95 5.89 -6.95 4.21
CA MET A 95 4.99 -6.18 5.06
C MET A 95 5.62 -5.78 6.40
N ARG A 96 6.93 -6.01 6.62
CA ARG A 96 7.62 -5.71 7.88
C ARG A 96 7.39 -4.25 8.32
N ALA A 97 7.67 -3.28 7.44
CA ALA A 97 7.48 -1.86 7.75
C ALA A 97 6.00 -1.52 8.02
N THR A 98 5.08 -2.09 7.24
CA THR A 98 3.63 -1.91 7.43
C THR A 98 3.16 -2.44 8.78
N ARG A 99 3.59 -3.64 9.16
CA ARG A 99 3.26 -4.28 10.44
C ARG A 99 3.91 -3.57 11.62
N HIS A 100 5.12 -3.04 11.45
CA HIS A 100 5.78 -2.22 12.46
C HIS A 100 4.95 -0.96 12.77
N VAL A 101 4.53 -0.21 11.75
CA VAL A 101 3.70 0.98 11.97
C VAL A 101 2.35 0.64 12.59
N LEU A 102 1.72 -0.46 12.18
CA LEU A 102 0.48 -0.92 12.81
C LEU A 102 0.67 -1.26 14.29
N SER A 103 1.78 -1.93 14.64
CA SER A 103 2.13 -2.30 16.02
C SER A 103 2.35 -1.07 16.90
N GLU A 104 3.17 -0.13 16.45
CA GLU A 104 3.61 0.99 17.27
C GLU A 104 2.58 2.14 17.33
N TYR A 105 1.82 2.34 16.25
CA TYR A 105 0.97 3.53 16.10
C TYR A 105 -0.51 3.21 15.83
N GLY A 106 -0.85 1.95 15.54
CA GLY A 106 -2.21 1.59 15.14
C GLY A 106 -2.62 2.16 13.78
N ASN A 107 -3.93 2.14 13.52
CA ASN A 107 -4.51 2.73 12.32
C ASN A 107 -4.74 4.25 12.52
N MET A 108 -3.78 5.06 12.07
CA MET A 108 -3.82 6.53 12.02
C MET A 108 -4.49 7.08 10.76
N SER A 109 -5.36 6.31 10.10
CA SER A 109 -6.03 6.69 8.86
C SER A 109 -5.03 7.01 7.74
N SER A 110 -5.23 8.10 7.00
CA SER A 110 -4.45 8.46 5.81
C SER A 110 -2.96 8.64 6.07
N ALA A 111 -2.54 9.01 7.29
CA ALA A 111 -1.14 9.25 7.62
C ALA A 111 -0.28 7.97 7.63
N CYS A 112 -0.89 6.78 7.82
CA CYS A 112 -0.13 5.54 7.99
C CYS A 112 0.84 5.26 6.85
N VAL A 113 0.44 5.44 5.59
CA VAL A 113 1.29 5.11 4.45
C VAL A 113 2.55 5.99 4.39
N LEU A 114 2.47 7.21 4.92
CA LEU A 114 3.62 8.12 5.03
C LEU A 114 4.55 7.69 6.16
N PHE A 115 4.00 7.24 7.29
CA PHE A 115 4.79 6.67 8.39
C PHE A 115 5.51 5.39 7.96
N ILE A 116 4.84 4.54 7.18
CA ILE A 116 5.44 3.31 6.64
C ILE A 116 6.57 3.63 5.67
N MET A 117 6.36 4.63 4.79
CA MET A 117 7.40 5.10 3.88
C MET A 117 8.62 5.64 4.63
N ASP A 118 8.39 6.40 5.72
CA ASP A 118 9.46 6.93 6.57
C ASP A 118 10.20 5.82 7.34
N GLU A 119 9.47 4.84 7.89
CA GLU A 119 10.06 3.66 8.53
C GLU A 119 10.91 2.87 7.54
N MET A 120 10.37 2.56 6.36
CA MET A 120 11.04 1.77 5.33
C MET A 120 12.35 2.42 4.90
N ARG A 121 12.36 3.73 4.61
CA ARG A 121 13.59 4.41 4.16
C ARG A 121 14.65 4.49 5.27
N LYS A 122 14.23 4.66 6.53
CA LYS A 122 15.14 4.71 7.70
C LYS A 122 15.78 3.35 7.94
N ARG A 123 14.96 2.30 7.98
CA ARG A 123 15.45 0.90 8.08
C ARG A 123 16.34 0.53 6.92
N SER A 124 16.00 0.96 5.71
CA SER A 124 16.83 0.72 4.53
C SER A 124 18.25 1.28 4.71
N ALA A 125 18.38 2.49 5.27
CA ALA A 125 19.68 3.09 5.56
C ALA A 125 20.40 2.41 6.73
N GLU A 126 19.69 2.09 7.82
CA GLU A 126 20.24 1.43 9.02
C GLU A 126 20.76 0.02 8.71
N ASP A 127 20.01 -0.75 7.92
CA ASP A 127 20.32 -2.14 7.55
C ASP A 127 21.33 -2.21 6.38
N GLY A 128 21.75 -1.07 5.82
CA GLY A 128 22.75 -1.00 4.75
C GLY A 128 22.24 -1.45 3.37
N HIS A 129 20.95 -1.30 3.09
CA HIS A 129 20.39 -1.59 1.77
C HIS A 129 20.87 -0.60 0.70
N ALA A 130 20.88 -1.06 -0.56
CA ALA A 130 21.33 -0.24 -1.68
C ALA A 130 20.39 0.93 -2.05
N THR A 131 19.10 0.82 -1.71
CA THR A 131 18.07 1.81 -2.05
C THR A 131 17.15 2.09 -0.88
N THR A 132 16.42 3.20 -0.91
CA THR A 132 15.40 3.57 0.10
C THR A 132 14.21 2.63 0.18
N GLY A 133 14.07 1.70 -0.78
CA GLY A 133 13.00 0.71 -0.85
C GLY A 133 13.52 -0.69 -0.57
N GLU A 134 14.22 -0.88 0.54
CA GLU A 134 14.79 -2.17 0.98
C GLU A 134 15.69 -2.85 -0.07
N GLY A 135 16.42 -2.05 -0.88
CA GLY A 135 17.31 -2.54 -1.93
C GLY A 135 16.62 -2.90 -3.26
N MET A 136 15.31 -2.66 -3.39
CA MET A 136 14.55 -2.84 -4.64
C MET A 136 14.38 -1.51 -5.37
N ASP A 137 14.29 -1.55 -6.70
CA ASP A 137 14.07 -0.37 -7.54
C ASP A 137 12.62 0.09 -7.54
N TRP A 138 11.69 -0.85 -7.70
CA TRP A 138 10.26 -0.58 -7.82
C TRP A 138 9.50 -0.95 -6.56
N GLY A 139 8.40 -0.24 -6.31
CA GLY A 139 7.53 -0.49 -5.18
C GLY A 139 6.10 -0.07 -5.43
N VAL A 140 5.23 -0.48 -4.51
CA VAL A 140 3.81 -0.16 -4.54
C VAL A 140 3.36 0.37 -3.19
N LEU A 141 2.55 1.43 -3.24
CA LEU A 141 1.81 1.95 -2.11
C LEU A 141 0.32 1.74 -2.33
N PHE A 142 -0.36 1.14 -1.36
CA PHE A 142 -1.80 0.95 -1.35
C PHE A 142 -2.49 1.77 -0.26
N GLY A 143 -3.53 2.53 -0.66
CA GLY A 143 -4.48 3.14 0.25
C GLY A 143 -5.82 2.40 0.21
N PHE A 144 -6.41 2.12 1.37
CA PHE A 144 -7.75 1.50 1.45
C PHE A 144 -8.69 2.43 2.21
N GLY A 145 -9.86 2.74 1.64
CA GLY A 145 -10.79 3.70 2.25
C GLY A 145 -12.24 3.52 1.82
N PRO A 146 -13.14 4.40 2.31
CA PRO A 146 -14.57 4.40 1.95
C PRO A 146 -14.80 4.33 0.45
N GLY A 147 -15.73 3.48 0.03
CA GLY A 147 -16.01 3.23 -1.38
C GLY A 147 -16.41 1.80 -1.70
N LEU A 148 -15.80 0.74 -1.15
CA LEU A 148 -14.38 0.53 -0.89
C LEU A 148 -13.54 1.01 -2.06
N THR A 149 -12.60 1.93 -1.80
CA THR A 149 -11.65 2.44 -2.79
C THR A 149 -10.27 1.87 -2.50
N VAL A 150 -9.52 1.51 -3.55
CA VAL A 150 -8.13 1.02 -3.48
C VAL A 150 -7.26 1.96 -4.29
N GLU A 151 -6.56 2.88 -3.64
CA GLU A 151 -5.56 3.72 -4.28
C GLU A 151 -4.26 2.92 -4.45
N THR A 152 -3.61 3.01 -5.59
CA THR A 152 -2.35 2.33 -5.93
C THR A 152 -1.33 3.35 -6.43
N VAL A 153 -0.15 3.40 -5.85
CA VAL A 153 0.91 4.30 -6.33
C VAL A 153 2.13 3.45 -6.62
N VAL A 154 2.56 3.47 -7.88
CA VAL A 154 3.85 2.89 -8.27
C VAL A 154 4.95 3.87 -7.87
N LEU A 155 5.93 3.36 -7.14
CA LEU A 155 7.06 4.12 -6.61
C LEU A 155 8.36 3.60 -7.20
N HIS A 156 9.31 4.51 -7.38
CA HIS A 156 10.70 4.16 -7.67
C HIS A 156 11.56 4.61 -6.49
N SER A 157 12.42 3.71 -6.00
CA SER A 157 13.34 4.02 -4.90
C SER A 157 14.49 4.90 -5.37
N VAL A 158 15.27 5.41 -4.41
CA VAL A 158 16.48 6.18 -4.68
C VAL A 158 17.69 5.43 -4.11
N PRO A 159 18.84 5.39 -4.81
CA PRO A 159 20.07 4.83 -4.26
C PRO A 159 20.48 5.54 -2.96
N ILE A 160 20.82 4.76 -1.93
CA ILE A 160 21.40 5.28 -0.70
C ILE A 160 22.91 5.42 -0.95
N THR A 161 23.37 6.66 -1.10
CA THR A 161 24.82 6.91 -1.19
C THR A 161 25.42 6.84 0.21
N ALA A 162 26.45 5.99 0.37
CA ALA A 162 27.26 5.95 1.58
C ALA A 162 28.00 7.31 1.71
N GLY A 163 27.42 8.26 2.43
CA GLY A 163 28.04 9.59 2.54
C GLY A 163 27.26 10.70 3.24
N ALA A 164 26.01 10.52 3.65
CA ALA A 164 25.31 11.52 4.46
C ALA A 164 25.20 11.06 5.92
N THR A 165 26.34 11.00 6.61
CA THR A 165 26.35 11.16 8.06
C THR A 165 25.85 12.57 8.37
N ALA A 166 24.75 12.67 9.10
CA ALA A 166 24.35 13.91 9.76
C ALA A 166 25.39 14.33 10.82
#